data_AF-A0A7K8WQK6-F1
#
_entry.id   AF-A0A7K8WQK6-F1
#
_cell.length_a   1.000
_cell.length_b   1.000
_cell.length_c   1.000
_cell.angle_alpha   90.00
_cell.angle_beta   90.00
_cell.angle_gamma   90.00
#
_symmetry.space_group_name_H-M   'P 1'
#
loop_
_entity.id
_entity.type
_entity.pdbx_description
1 polymer ?
#
loop_
_entity_poly.entity_id
_entity_poly.type
_entity_poly.pdbx_seq_one_letter_code
_entity_poly.pdbx_strand_id
1 'polypeptide(L)'
;EYDRYLASSKTMAAAYLDPNLNHTPSSSAKTHLSTGMERSPGAMERVLKVFHYFESSSEPTTWASIIRHGDATDVRGIIQKIVDSHKVKNVACYGLRLSHLQSEEVHWLHLDMGVSNVRERFELAHPPEEWKYELRIRYLPKGFLNQFTEDKPTLNFFYQQVKNDYMLEIADQVDQEIALKLGCLEIRRSYGEMRGNALEKKSNYEVLEKDVGLRRFFPKSLLDSVKAKTLRKLIQQTFRQFANLNREESILKFFEILSPVYRFDKECFKCALGSSWIISVELAIGPEEGISYLTDKGANPTHLADFNQVQTIQYSNSEDKDRKGMLQLKIAGAPEPLTVTAPSLTIAENMADLIDGYCRLVNGATQSFIIRPQKEGERALPSIPKLANNEKQGVRSHTVSVSETDDYAEIIDEEDTYTMPSTRDYEIQRERIELGRCIGEGQFGDVHQGVYMSPENPAMAVAIKTCKNCTSDSVREKFLQEALTMRQFDHPHIVKLIGVITENPVWIIMELCTLGELRSFLQVRKYSLDLASLILYAYQLSTALAYLESKRFVHR
;
A
#
# COMPACT_ATOMS: atom_id res chain seq x y z
N GLU A 1 45.72 11.05 -41.85
CA GLU A 1 45.19 12.43 -41.96
C GLU A 1 44.44 12.72 -40.67
N TYR A 2 45.17 13.17 -39.64
CA TYR A 2 45.28 14.57 -39.19
C TYR A 2 44.02 15.02 -38.41
N ASP A 3 43.92 14.84 -37.09
CA ASP A 3 44.46 15.59 -35.91
C ASP A 3 43.60 16.78 -35.42
N ARG A 4 43.19 16.66 -34.14
CA ARG A 4 43.14 17.66 -33.01
C ARG A 4 42.27 18.94 -33.02
N TYR A 5 41.56 19.13 -31.89
CA TYR A 5 41.68 20.18 -30.83
C TYR A 5 40.29 20.37 -30.15
N LEU A 6 39.98 20.00 -28.89
CA LEU A 6 40.38 20.48 -27.53
C LEU A 6 40.07 21.96 -27.17
N ALA A 7 39.09 22.15 -26.25
CA ALA A 7 39.01 23.10 -25.10
C ALA A 7 37.52 23.25 -24.68
N SER A 8 37.01 22.86 -23.50
CA SER A 8 37.24 23.20 -22.07
C SER A 8 36.57 24.48 -21.54
N SER A 9 35.57 24.27 -20.68
CA SER A 9 35.12 25.03 -19.49
C SER A 9 34.82 26.54 -19.57
N LYS A 10 33.61 26.92 -19.12
CA LYS A 10 33.38 28.06 -18.22
C LYS A 10 32.11 27.84 -17.37
N THR A 11 32.37 27.42 -16.14
CA THR A 11 31.81 27.84 -14.83
C THR A 11 30.38 28.39 -14.77
N MET A 12 29.55 27.69 -13.99
CA MET A 12 28.28 28.16 -13.43
C MET A 12 28.48 29.37 -12.50
N ALA A 13 27.64 30.40 -12.66
CA ALA A 13 27.45 31.44 -11.66
C ALA A 13 26.20 31.10 -10.83
N ALA A 14 26.41 30.79 -9.56
CA ALA A 14 25.37 30.68 -8.55
C ALA A 14 24.92 32.09 -8.14
N ALA A 15 23.62 32.37 -8.22
CA ALA A 15 23.03 33.56 -7.61
C ALA A 15 22.58 33.21 -6.18
N TYR A 16 23.31 33.77 -5.22
CA TYR A 16 22.92 33.88 -3.82
C TYR A 16 21.64 34.73 -3.70
N LEU A 17 20.63 34.24 -2.96
CA LEU A 17 19.54 35.05 -2.43
C LEU A 17 19.78 35.23 -0.93
N ASP A 18 20.01 36.47 -0.52
CA ASP A 18 20.18 36.89 0.86
C ASP A 18 18.78 37.17 1.49
N PRO A 19 18.49 36.74 2.72
CA PRO A 19 17.20 36.93 3.37
C PRO A 19 17.23 38.16 4.27
N ASN A 20 16.30 39.10 4.09
CA ASN A 20 15.71 39.99 5.11
C ASN A 20 15.25 41.31 4.48
N LEU A 21 13.93 41.46 4.28
CA LEU A 21 13.31 42.78 4.29
C LEU A 21 11.94 42.70 4.98
N ASN A 22 11.93 43.10 6.26
CA ASN A 22 10.76 43.46 7.04
C ASN A 22 10.20 44.80 6.54
N HIS A 23 8.94 44.83 6.07
CA HIS A 23 8.15 46.07 6.04
C HIS A 23 6.64 45.79 6.19
N THR A 24 6.11 46.09 7.37
CA THR A 24 4.75 46.63 7.60
C THR A 24 4.82 48.17 7.54
N PRO A 25 3.74 48.96 7.31
CA PRO A 25 2.34 48.71 7.70
C PRO A 25 1.20 49.26 6.76
N SER A 26 -0.05 48.87 7.08
CA SER A 26 -1.28 49.71 7.16
C SER A 26 -2.57 49.12 6.54
N SER A 27 -3.43 48.61 7.45
CA SER A 27 -4.87 48.86 7.59
C SER A 27 -5.70 49.25 6.35
N SER A 28 -6.63 48.39 5.94
CA SER A 28 -8.07 48.76 5.88
C SER A 28 -9.02 47.56 5.63
N ALA A 29 -10.09 47.57 6.43
CA ALA A 29 -11.43 47.00 6.24
C ALA A 29 -11.64 45.48 6.06
N LYS A 30 -12.13 44.88 7.15
CA LYS A 30 -12.82 43.58 7.25
C LYS A 30 -14.18 43.60 6.55
N THR A 31 -14.53 42.50 5.90
CA THR A 31 -15.92 42.01 5.81
C THR A 31 -15.92 40.52 6.12
N HIS A 32 -16.49 40.18 7.28
CA HIS A 32 -16.69 38.84 7.81
C HIS A 32 -17.71 38.05 6.96
N LEU A 33 -17.41 36.78 6.67
CA LEU A 33 -18.41 35.74 6.39
C LEU A 33 -17.88 34.36 6.82
N SER A 34 -18.63 33.77 7.75
CA SER A 34 -18.67 32.37 8.22
C SER A 34 -17.43 31.73 8.85
N THR A 35 -17.50 31.62 10.18
CA THR A 35 -16.66 30.82 11.09
C THR A 35 -16.66 29.33 10.73
N GLY A 36 -15.57 28.84 10.16
CA GLY A 36 -15.10 27.47 10.35
C GLY A 36 -14.31 27.40 11.66
N MET A 37 -14.52 26.37 12.46
CA MET A 37 -13.83 26.12 13.72
C MET A 37 -12.30 26.20 13.52
N GLU A 38 -11.64 27.21 14.10
CA GLU A 38 -10.17 27.28 14.13
C GLU A 38 -9.64 26.08 14.92
N ARG A 39 -8.86 25.21 14.25
CA ARG A 39 -8.16 24.09 14.88
C ARG A 39 -7.16 24.64 15.91
N SER A 40 -7.16 24.06 17.11
CA SER A 40 -6.16 24.36 18.14
C SER A 40 -4.74 24.03 17.63
N PRO A 41 -3.74 24.91 17.81
CA PRO A 41 -2.36 24.61 17.45
C PRO A 41 -1.83 23.53 18.41
N GLY A 42 -1.51 22.34 17.89
CA GLY A 42 -0.86 21.27 18.67
C GLY A 42 -1.46 19.86 18.56
N ALA A 43 -2.58 19.66 17.84
CA ALA A 43 -3.08 18.31 17.59
C ALA A 43 -2.20 17.61 16.54
N MET A 44 -1.54 16.51 16.90
CA MET A 44 -0.88 15.63 15.93
C MET A 44 -1.86 15.31 14.79
N GLU A 45 -1.38 15.37 13.55
CA GLU A 45 -2.16 14.93 12.40
C GLU A 45 -2.50 13.45 12.59
N ARG A 46 -3.78 13.14 12.79
CA ARG A 46 -4.29 11.80 13.18
C ARG A 46 -4.42 10.89 11.96
N VAL A 47 -3.40 10.90 11.12
CA VAL A 47 -3.31 10.13 9.89
C VAL A 47 -2.10 9.22 10.03
N LEU A 48 -2.30 7.93 9.79
CA LEU A 48 -1.27 6.91 9.83
C LEU A 48 -1.15 6.25 8.46
N LYS A 49 0.07 6.23 7.92
CA LYS A 49 0.37 5.46 6.70
C LYS A 49 0.84 4.07 7.07
N VAL A 50 0.07 3.05 6.71
CA VAL A 50 0.38 1.65 6.98
C VAL A 50 0.70 0.93 5.68
N PHE A 51 1.97 0.55 5.49
CA PHE A 51 2.40 -0.27 4.36
C PHE A 51 1.88 -1.70 4.50
N HIS A 52 1.57 -2.34 3.38
CA HIS A 52 1.00 -3.68 3.38
C HIS A 52 1.26 -4.42 2.07
N TYR A 53 0.89 -5.71 2.03
CA TYR A 53 1.13 -6.60 0.90
C TYR A 53 -0.12 -6.98 0.10
N PHE A 54 -1.22 -6.24 0.27
CA PHE A 54 -2.36 -6.32 -0.65
C PHE A 54 -1.96 -5.73 -2.00
N GLU A 55 -2.03 -6.56 -3.05
CA GLU A 55 -1.55 -6.21 -4.39
C GLU A 55 -2.42 -5.12 -5.04
N SER A 56 -1.75 -4.11 -5.60
CA SER A 56 -2.33 -3.05 -6.41
C SER A 56 -1.53 -2.89 -7.71
N SER A 57 -2.08 -2.18 -8.69
CA SER A 57 -1.37 -1.89 -9.95
C SER A 57 -0.20 -0.93 -9.80
N SER A 58 -0.05 -0.26 -8.65
CA SER A 58 1.09 0.61 -8.36
C SER A 58 2.35 -0.19 -7.98
N GLU A 59 3.49 0.50 -7.82
CA GLU A 59 4.74 -0.16 -7.45
C GLU A 59 4.66 -0.80 -6.05
N PRO A 60 5.19 -2.03 -5.84
CA PRO A 60 5.08 -2.74 -4.56
C PRO A 60 5.55 -1.96 -3.33
N THR A 61 6.56 -1.11 -3.48
CA THR A 61 7.08 -0.25 -2.42
C THR A 61 6.11 0.84 -1.96
N THR A 62 5.04 1.09 -2.73
CA THR A 62 4.05 2.15 -2.47
C THR A 62 2.74 1.62 -1.92
N TRP A 63 2.57 0.30 -1.82
CA TRP A 63 1.34 -0.30 -1.31
C TRP A 63 1.16 0.05 0.17
N ALA A 64 0.21 0.95 0.42
CA ALA A 64 -0.11 1.42 1.76
C ALA A 64 -1.56 1.89 1.82
N SER A 65 -2.14 1.82 3.02
CA SER A 65 -3.39 2.46 3.37
C SER A 65 -3.10 3.70 4.21
N ILE A 66 -3.80 4.79 3.92
CA ILE A 66 -3.76 6.02 4.72
C ILE A 66 -4.98 5.98 5.64
N ILE A 67 -4.77 6.04 6.95
CA ILE A 67 -5.82 5.77 7.93
C ILE A 67 -5.98 6.95 8.87
N ARG A 68 -7.16 7.57 8.84
CA ARG A 68 -7.57 8.54 9.86
C ARG A 68 -8.07 7.79 11.08
N HIS A 69 -7.61 8.18 12.28
CA HIS A 69 -7.99 7.50 13.51
C HIS A 69 -8.38 8.47 14.65
N GLY A 70 -9.23 8.01 15.58
CA GLY A 70 -9.55 8.69 16.85
C GLY A 70 -8.50 8.46 17.94
N ASP A 71 -8.64 9.10 19.11
CA ASP A 71 -7.63 9.05 20.17
C ASP A 71 -7.59 7.71 20.92
N ALA A 72 -8.73 7.03 21.00
CA ALA A 72 -8.86 5.72 21.65
C ALA A 72 -8.63 4.54 20.69
N THR A 73 -8.32 4.81 19.41
CA THR A 73 -8.10 3.75 18.41
C THR A 73 -6.89 2.91 18.78
N ASP A 74 -7.06 1.58 18.82
CA ASP A 74 -5.99 0.62 19.08
C ASP A 74 -5.46 -0.01 17.77
N VAL A 75 -4.34 -0.72 17.89
CA VAL A 75 -3.72 -1.43 16.76
C VAL A 75 -4.71 -2.44 16.15
N ARG A 76 -5.54 -3.10 16.98
CA ARG A 76 -6.59 -4.00 16.52
C ARG A 76 -7.55 -3.31 15.56
N GLY A 77 -8.04 -2.11 15.90
CA GLY A 77 -8.94 -1.32 15.06
C GLY A 77 -8.32 -0.96 13.71
N ILE A 78 -7.03 -0.58 13.70
CA ILE A 78 -6.28 -0.30 12.46
C ILE A 78 -6.20 -1.54 11.58
N ILE A 79 -5.76 -2.68 12.13
CA ILE A 79 -5.63 -3.94 11.38
C ILE A 79 -6.99 -4.35 10.83
N GLN A 80 -8.03 -4.37 11.68
CA GLN A 80 -9.39 -4.78 11.32
C GLN A 80 -9.89 -3.97 10.11
N LYS A 81 -9.69 -2.65 10.13
CA LYS A 81 -10.15 -1.79 9.04
C LYS A 81 -9.47 -2.12 7.70
N ILE A 82 -8.15 -2.36 7.70
CA ILE A 82 -7.40 -2.69 6.48
C ILE A 82 -7.81 -4.07 5.96
N VAL A 83 -7.91 -5.08 6.81
CA VAL A 83 -8.20 -6.44 6.34
C VAL A 83 -9.65 -6.60 5.88
N ASP A 84 -10.59 -5.86 6.49
CA ASP A 84 -12.00 -5.84 6.08
C ASP A 84 -12.21 -5.23 4.70
N SER A 85 -11.48 -4.17 4.35
CA SER A 85 -11.56 -3.58 3.01
C SER A 85 -11.13 -4.55 1.90
N HIS A 86 -10.34 -5.57 2.25
CA HIS A 86 -9.87 -6.63 1.36
C HIS A 86 -10.61 -7.97 1.52
N LYS A 87 -11.66 -8.03 2.37
CA LYS A 87 -12.49 -9.23 2.59
C LYS A 87 -11.71 -10.46 3.07
N VAL A 88 -10.71 -10.23 3.90
CA VAL A 88 -9.87 -11.27 4.52
C VAL A 88 -10.69 -12.12 5.49
N LYS A 89 -10.44 -13.44 5.52
CA LYS A 89 -11.04 -14.34 6.52
C LYS A 89 -10.14 -14.56 7.73
N ASN A 90 -8.85 -14.78 7.49
CA ASN A 90 -7.87 -15.15 8.52
C ASN A 90 -7.32 -13.92 9.26
N VAL A 91 -8.21 -13.08 9.82
CA VAL A 91 -7.85 -11.80 10.47
C VAL A 91 -6.84 -11.98 11.61
N ALA A 92 -6.99 -13.03 12.40
CA ALA A 92 -6.13 -13.31 13.57
C ALA A 92 -4.66 -13.60 13.22
N CYS A 93 -4.32 -13.78 11.93
CA CYS A 93 -2.95 -14.05 11.48
C CYS A 93 -2.11 -12.77 11.35
N TYR A 94 -2.75 -11.60 11.32
CA TYR A 94 -2.12 -10.31 11.05
C TYR A 94 -1.63 -9.63 12.33
N GLY A 95 -0.46 -9.00 12.25
CA GLY A 95 0.13 -8.13 13.26
C GLY A 95 0.65 -6.84 12.61
N LEU A 96 0.94 -5.83 13.43
CA LEU A 96 1.46 -4.55 12.98
C LEU A 96 2.91 -4.39 13.46
N ARG A 97 3.82 -4.18 12.51
CA ARG A 97 5.25 -3.99 12.77
C ARG A 97 5.62 -2.52 12.58
N LEU A 98 6.36 -1.97 13.53
CA LEU A 98 7.01 -0.67 13.42
C LEU A 98 8.51 -0.91 13.21
N SER A 99 9.08 -0.29 12.17
CA SER A 99 10.50 -0.39 11.85
C SER A 99 11.10 0.98 11.70
N HIS A 100 12.31 1.15 12.22
CA HIS A 100 13.09 2.37 12.00
C HIS A 100 13.85 2.25 10.68
N LEU A 101 13.83 3.27 9.82
CA LEU A 101 14.41 3.19 8.48
C LEU A 101 15.94 3.27 8.46
N GLN A 102 16.55 3.81 9.52
CA GLN A 102 18.00 4.00 9.61
C GLN A 102 18.71 3.00 10.55
N SER A 103 17.95 2.12 11.23
CA SER A 103 18.51 1.08 12.09
C SER A 103 17.82 -0.26 11.81
N GLU A 104 18.36 -1.35 12.34
CA GLU A 104 17.73 -2.67 12.27
C GLU A 104 16.66 -2.87 13.38
N GLU A 105 16.27 -1.78 14.05
CA GLU A 105 15.34 -1.84 15.17
C GLU A 105 13.90 -2.05 14.69
N VAL A 106 13.24 -3.02 15.32
CA VAL A 106 11.88 -3.45 15.00
C VAL A 106 11.08 -3.64 16.27
N HIS A 107 9.85 -3.13 16.28
CA HIS A 107 8.87 -3.28 17.34
C HIS A 107 7.59 -3.88 16.77
N TRP A 108 7.16 -5.03 17.28
CA TRP A 108 5.85 -5.56 17.00
C TRP A 108 4.84 -4.94 17.96
N LEU A 109 3.88 -4.21 17.40
CA LEU A 109 2.91 -3.45 18.14
C LEU A 109 1.76 -4.38 18.56
N HIS A 110 1.62 -4.58 19.86
CA HIS A 110 0.58 -5.42 20.42
C HIS A 110 -0.82 -4.87 20.12
N LEU A 111 -1.79 -5.75 19.84
CA LEU A 111 -3.15 -5.41 19.38
C LEU A 111 -3.87 -4.38 20.26
N ASP A 112 -3.69 -4.48 21.58
CA ASP A 112 -4.39 -3.63 22.55
C ASP A 112 -3.68 -2.27 22.80
N MET A 113 -2.56 -1.98 22.11
CA MET A 113 -1.88 -0.70 22.21
C MET A 113 -2.67 0.39 21.47
N GLY A 114 -2.90 1.52 22.13
CA GLY A 114 -3.50 2.71 21.53
C GLY A 114 -2.52 3.36 20.55
N VAL A 115 -2.99 3.64 19.33
CA VAL A 115 -2.17 4.17 18.23
C VAL A 115 -1.56 5.52 18.61
N SER A 116 -2.34 6.43 19.20
CA SER A 116 -1.84 7.74 19.63
C SER A 116 -0.68 7.60 20.62
N ASN A 117 -0.80 6.70 21.58
CA ASN A 117 0.26 6.49 22.56
C ASN A 117 1.48 5.73 21.99
N VAL A 118 1.30 4.93 20.93
CA VAL A 118 2.43 4.33 20.17
C VAL A 118 3.21 5.45 19.50
N ARG A 119 2.50 6.32 18.78
CA ARG A 119 3.10 7.47 18.09
C ARG A 119 3.82 8.38 19.06
N GLU A 120 3.20 8.75 20.17
CA GLU A 120 3.87 9.52 21.23
C GLU A 120 5.13 8.81 21.74
N ARG A 121 5.10 7.50 21.97
CA ARG A 121 6.27 6.76 22.48
C ARG A 121 7.46 6.80 21.52
N PHE A 122 7.23 6.62 20.23
CA PHE A 122 8.31 6.42 19.24
C PHE A 122 8.66 7.69 18.45
N GLU A 123 7.68 8.54 18.14
CA GLU A 123 7.89 9.80 17.42
C GLU A 123 8.50 10.89 18.32
N LEU A 124 8.51 10.71 19.65
CA LEU A 124 9.32 11.54 20.55
C LEU A 124 10.82 11.25 20.45
N ALA A 125 11.20 10.02 20.07
CA ALA A 125 12.60 9.60 19.98
C ALA A 125 13.22 9.95 18.62
N HIS A 126 12.45 9.80 17.55
CA HIS A 126 12.88 10.02 16.17
C HIS A 126 11.74 10.65 15.32
N PRO A 127 12.06 11.45 14.29
CA PRO A 127 11.05 12.03 13.41
C PRO A 127 10.11 10.98 12.78
N PRO A 128 8.81 11.31 12.54
CA PRO A 128 7.85 10.36 11.96
C PRO A 128 8.27 9.77 10.61
N GLU A 129 8.98 10.53 9.78
CA GLU A 129 9.48 10.09 8.47
C GLU A 129 10.55 8.99 8.55
N GLU A 130 11.19 8.80 9.71
CA GLU A 130 12.15 7.72 9.96
C GLU A 130 11.46 6.42 10.39
N TRP A 131 10.15 6.47 10.66
CA TRP A 131 9.36 5.34 11.10
C TRP A 131 8.50 4.77 9.97
N LYS A 132 8.45 3.45 9.88
CA LYS A 132 7.61 2.72 8.94
C LYS A 132 6.69 1.76 9.67
N TYR A 133 5.39 2.00 9.57
CA TYR A 133 4.35 1.09 10.01
C TYR A 133 4.02 0.11 8.88
N GLU A 134 4.05 -1.19 9.19
CA GLU A 134 3.92 -2.26 8.20
C GLU A 134 3.02 -3.37 8.73
N LEU A 135 1.87 -3.56 8.08
CA LEU A 135 0.98 -4.68 8.33
C LEU A 135 1.60 -5.95 7.77
N ARG A 136 1.62 -7.03 8.57
CA ARG A 136 2.25 -8.30 8.20
C ARG A 136 1.49 -9.49 8.77
N ILE A 137 1.55 -10.63 8.09
CA ILE A 137 1.16 -11.92 8.68
C ILE A 137 2.32 -12.39 9.55
N ARG A 138 2.02 -12.69 10.81
CA ARG A 138 3.01 -13.14 11.80
C ARG A 138 2.65 -14.47 12.44
N TYR A 139 1.36 -14.69 12.70
CA TYR A 139 0.87 -15.87 13.41
C TYR A 139 0.25 -16.83 12.39
N LEU A 140 0.97 -17.91 12.08
CA LEU A 140 0.53 -18.88 11.08
C LEU A 140 -0.31 -19.99 11.71
N PRO A 141 -1.46 -20.39 11.15
CA PRO A 141 -2.17 -21.56 11.64
C PRO A 141 -1.45 -22.84 11.18
N LYS A 142 -1.69 -23.96 11.88
CA LYS A 142 -1.12 -25.25 11.47
C LYS A 142 -1.60 -25.64 10.07
N GLY A 143 -0.69 -26.04 9.18
CA GLY A 143 -1.01 -26.26 7.77
C GLY A 143 -1.48 -25.00 7.03
N PHE A 144 -0.94 -23.83 7.38
CA PHE A 144 -1.37 -22.50 6.90
C PHE A 144 -1.58 -22.39 5.39
N LEU A 145 -0.77 -23.03 4.55
CA LEU A 145 -0.94 -22.96 3.09
C LEU A 145 -2.32 -23.49 2.65
N ASN A 146 -2.81 -24.57 3.26
CA ASN A 146 -4.13 -25.12 2.94
C ASN A 146 -5.24 -24.15 3.36
N GLN A 147 -5.13 -23.56 4.55
CA GLN A 147 -6.11 -22.60 5.07
C GLN A 147 -6.13 -21.30 4.25
N PHE A 148 -4.95 -20.78 3.89
CA PHE A 148 -4.84 -19.58 3.06
C PHE A 148 -5.33 -19.83 1.63
N THR A 149 -5.28 -21.07 1.14
CA THR A 149 -5.89 -21.43 -0.14
C THR A 149 -7.40 -21.19 -0.15
N GLU A 150 -8.09 -21.28 1.00
CA GLU A 150 -9.51 -20.95 1.14
C GLU A 150 -9.78 -19.43 1.33
N ASP A 151 -8.72 -18.64 1.47
CA ASP A 151 -8.72 -17.20 1.74
C ASP A 151 -7.71 -16.49 0.82
N LYS A 152 -8.09 -16.35 -0.45
CA LYS A 152 -7.21 -15.83 -1.52
C LYS A 152 -6.55 -14.48 -1.19
N PRO A 153 -7.22 -13.48 -0.57
CA PRO A 153 -6.56 -12.24 -0.14
C PRO A 153 -5.34 -12.51 0.76
N THR A 154 -5.49 -13.38 1.75
CA THR A 154 -4.42 -13.76 2.69
C THR A 154 -3.31 -14.55 2.00
N LEU A 155 -3.64 -15.50 1.10
CA LEU A 155 -2.62 -16.23 0.34
C LEU A 155 -1.74 -15.30 -0.49
N ASN A 156 -2.35 -14.34 -1.20
CA ASN A 156 -1.63 -13.37 -2.02
C ASN A 156 -0.82 -12.40 -1.16
N PHE A 157 -1.38 -11.94 -0.04
CA PHE A 157 -0.67 -11.10 0.92
C PHE A 157 0.57 -11.82 1.45
N PHE A 158 0.42 -13.07 1.91
CA PHE A 158 1.51 -13.86 2.44
C PHE A 158 2.58 -14.14 1.38
N TYR A 159 2.17 -14.42 0.14
CA TYR A 159 3.08 -14.57 -0.98
C TYR A 159 3.93 -13.31 -1.21
N GLN A 160 3.31 -12.13 -1.27
CA GLN A 160 4.02 -10.88 -1.50
C GLN A 160 4.96 -10.53 -0.34
N GLN A 161 4.53 -10.79 0.90
CA GLN A 161 5.35 -10.63 2.10
C GLN A 161 6.61 -11.50 2.04
N VAL A 162 6.44 -12.81 1.86
CA VAL A 162 7.58 -13.76 1.83
C VAL A 162 8.48 -13.51 0.62
N LYS A 163 7.91 -13.17 -0.54
CA LYS A 163 8.69 -12.77 -1.72
C LYS A 163 9.53 -11.53 -1.43
N ASN A 164 8.97 -10.54 -0.75
CA ASN A 164 9.70 -9.32 -0.38
C ASN A 164 10.88 -9.64 0.54
N ASP A 165 10.67 -10.43 1.60
CA ASP A 165 11.73 -10.80 2.52
C ASP A 165 12.82 -11.64 1.83
N TYR A 166 12.41 -12.60 0.98
CA TYR A 166 13.33 -13.35 0.12
C TYR A 166 14.22 -12.42 -0.72
N MET A 167 13.62 -11.43 -1.40
CA MET A 167 14.34 -10.49 -2.27
C MET A 167 15.30 -9.58 -1.48
N LEU A 168 15.00 -9.26 -0.23
CA LEU A 168 15.82 -8.38 0.61
C LEU A 168 16.94 -9.13 1.34
N GLU A 169 16.68 -10.34 1.82
CA GLU A 169 17.56 -11.01 2.78
C GLU A 169 18.52 -12.00 2.11
N ILE A 170 18.02 -12.83 1.20
CA ILE A 170 18.75 -14.02 0.74
C ILE A 170 18.85 -14.19 -0.76
N ALA A 171 18.04 -13.49 -1.57
CA ALA A 171 17.97 -13.74 -3.01
C ALA A 171 19.32 -13.59 -3.74
N ASP A 172 20.19 -12.68 -3.29
CA ASP A 172 21.53 -12.53 -3.87
C ASP A 172 22.50 -13.67 -3.48
N GLN A 173 22.17 -14.47 -2.47
CA GLN A 173 23.01 -15.52 -1.87
C GLN A 173 22.55 -16.95 -2.22
N VAL A 174 21.28 -17.13 -2.62
CA VAL A 174 20.76 -18.46 -3.01
C VAL A 174 21.37 -18.97 -4.31
N ASP A 175 21.28 -20.28 -4.52
CA ASP A 175 21.68 -20.90 -5.78
C ASP A 175 20.97 -20.26 -6.99
N GLN A 176 21.72 -20.00 -8.05
CA GLN A 176 21.20 -19.33 -9.26
C GLN A 176 20.01 -20.06 -9.88
N GLU A 177 19.97 -21.40 -9.79
CA GLU A 177 18.84 -22.20 -10.29
C GLU A 177 17.57 -21.93 -9.48
N ILE A 178 17.68 -21.79 -8.16
CA ILE A 178 16.56 -21.45 -7.28
C ILE A 178 16.05 -20.04 -7.62
N ALA A 179 16.95 -19.06 -7.71
CA ALA A 179 16.59 -17.71 -8.09
C ALA A 179 15.90 -17.64 -9.46
N LEU A 180 16.38 -18.40 -10.45
CA LEU A 180 15.75 -18.52 -11.76
C LEU A 180 14.33 -19.11 -11.68
N LYS A 181 14.14 -20.18 -10.90
CA LYS A 181 12.83 -20.81 -10.74
C LYS A 181 11.83 -19.87 -10.06
N LEU A 182 12.22 -19.25 -8.95
CA LEU A 182 11.38 -18.32 -8.19
C LEU A 182 11.00 -17.09 -9.02
N GLY A 183 11.94 -16.50 -9.76
CA GLY A 183 11.64 -15.38 -10.65
C GLY A 183 10.73 -15.76 -11.83
N CYS A 184 10.88 -16.97 -12.40
CA CYS A 184 9.96 -17.46 -13.43
C CYS A 184 8.54 -17.69 -12.92
N LEU A 185 8.39 -18.15 -11.67
CA LEU A 185 7.09 -18.30 -11.02
C LEU A 185 6.40 -16.95 -10.78
N GLU A 186 7.14 -15.92 -10.36
CA GLU A 186 6.58 -14.57 -10.25
C GLU A 186 6.17 -14.01 -11.62
N ILE A 187 6.95 -14.23 -12.69
CA ILE A 187 6.53 -13.86 -14.05
C ILE A 187 5.23 -14.58 -14.41
N ARG A 188 5.12 -15.88 -14.12
CA ARG A 188 3.92 -16.67 -14.42
C ARG A 188 2.70 -16.18 -13.64
N ARG A 189 2.87 -15.84 -12.37
CA ARG A 189 1.81 -15.33 -11.48
C ARG A 189 1.34 -13.93 -11.92
N SER A 190 2.27 -13.01 -12.10
CA SER A 190 2.00 -11.61 -12.44
C SER A 190 1.37 -11.45 -13.82
N TYR A 191 1.77 -12.30 -14.78
CA TYR A 191 1.20 -12.32 -16.13
C TYR A 191 0.32 -13.55 -16.38
N GLY A 192 -0.66 -13.79 -15.50
CA GLY A 192 -1.54 -14.96 -15.57
C GLY A 192 -2.26 -15.15 -16.92
N GLU A 193 -2.58 -14.07 -17.64
CA GLU A 193 -3.25 -14.13 -18.96
C GLU A 193 -2.26 -14.34 -20.13
N MET A 194 -0.95 -14.24 -19.88
CA MET A 194 0.08 -14.45 -20.90
C MET A 194 0.14 -15.93 -21.29
N ARG A 195 0.19 -16.25 -22.59
CA ARG A 195 0.33 -17.63 -23.07
C ARG A 195 1.67 -18.25 -22.61
N GLY A 196 1.67 -19.55 -22.33
CA GLY A 196 2.85 -20.27 -21.83
C GLY A 196 4.11 -20.23 -22.73
N ASN A 197 3.95 -20.03 -24.04
CA ASN A 197 5.06 -19.90 -24.98
C ASN A 197 5.42 -18.43 -25.31
N ALA A 198 4.84 -17.45 -24.60
CA ALA A 198 5.00 -16.04 -24.96
C ALA A 198 6.45 -15.55 -24.89
N LEU A 199 7.24 -16.06 -23.94
CA LEU A 199 8.64 -15.65 -23.76
C LEU A 199 9.61 -16.27 -24.77
N GLU A 200 9.15 -17.22 -25.60
CA GLU A 200 9.96 -17.73 -26.72
C GLU A 200 10.16 -16.65 -27.81
N LYS A 201 9.20 -15.71 -27.91
CA LYS A 201 9.32 -14.55 -28.79
C LYS A 201 10.30 -13.56 -28.20
N LYS A 202 11.38 -13.27 -28.93
CA LYS A 202 12.42 -12.30 -28.54
C LYS A 202 11.84 -10.94 -28.16
N SER A 203 10.89 -10.41 -28.94
CA SER A 203 10.25 -9.11 -28.68
C SER A 203 9.51 -9.06 -27.35
N ASN A 204 8.81 -10.15 -26.98
CA ASN A 204 8.10 -10.22 -25.71
C ASN A 204 9.06 -10.26 -24.52
N TYR A 205 10.16 -10.99 -24.66
CA TYR A 205 11.21 -10.99 -23.63
C TYR A 205 11.85 -9.60 -23.49
N GLU A 206 12.08 -8.89 -24.60
CA GLU A 206 12.66 -7.54 -24.57
C GLU A 206 11.78 -6.53 -23.81
N VAL A 207 10.45 -6.70 -23.82
CA VAL A 207 9.54 -5.89 -22.97
C VAL A 207 9.83 -6.12 -21.48
N LEU A 208 10.00 -7.38 -21.05
CA LEU A 208 10.36 -7.68 -19.66
C LEU A 208 11.75 -7.12 -19.30
N GLU A 209 12.70 -7.24 -20.24
CA GLU A 209 14.08 -6.83 -20.01
C GLU A 209 14.26 -5.31 -19.93
N LYS A 210 13.62 -4.57 -20.84
CA LYS A 210 13.86 -3.14 -21.04
C LYS A 210 12.79 -2.24 -20.43
N ASP A 211 11.53 -2.64 -20.52
CA ASP A 211 10.42 -1.75 -20.15
C ASP A 211 9.96 -2.03 -18.71
N VAL A 212 9.86 -3.31 -18.33
CA VAL A 212 9.48 -3.72 -16.97
C VAL A 212 10.68 -3.75 -16.01
N GLY A 213 11.81 -4.27 -16.49
CA GLY A 213 13.03 -4.47 -15.74
C GLY A 213 13.08 -5.81 -14.98
N LEU A 214 14.08 -6.64 -15.30
CA LEU A 214 14.25 -7.97 -14.69
C LEU A 214 14.52 -7.95 -13.18
N ARG A 215 14.96 -6.81 -12.62
CA ARG A 215 15.19 -6.62 -11.18
C ARG A 215 13.93 -6.80 -10.34
N ARG A 216 12.74 -6.70 -10.94
CA ARG A 216 11.47 -7.00 -10.26
C ARG A 216 11.29 -8.48 -9.96
N PHE A 217 11.99 -9.36 -10.69
CA PHE A 217 11.83 -10.82 -10.65
C PHE A 217 13.07 -11.55 -10.15
N PHE A 218 14.25 -10.99 -10.40
CA PHE A 218 15.53 -11.68 -10.20
C PHE A 218 16.50 -10.81 -9.39
N PRO A 219 17.33 -11.44 -8.53
CA PRO A 219 18.33 -10.75 -7.72
C PRO A 219 19.45 -10.16 -8.59
N LYS A 220 20.13 -9.15 -8.06
CA LYS A 220 21.16 -8.41 -8.79
C LYS A 220 22.35 -9.32 -9.12
N SER A 221 22.76 -10.19 -8.20
CA SER A 221 23.89 -11.11 -8.39
C SER A 221 23.71 -12.03 -9.60
N LEU A 222 22.48 -12.51 -9.87
CA LEU A 222 22.16 -13.31 -11.05
C LEU A 222 22.23 -12.48 -12.35
N LEU A 223 21.68 -11.26 -12.32
CA LEU A 223 21.62 -10.38 -13.49
C LEU A 223 23.01 -9.89 -13.91
N ASP A 224 23.88 -9.60 -12.95
CA ASP A 224 25.22 -9.07 -13.20
C ASP A 224 26.22 -10.19 -13.57
N SER A 225 26.01 -11.42 -13.08
CA SER A 225 26.94 -12.55 -13.33
C SER A 225 26.74 -13.27 -14.66
N VAL A 226 25.56 -13.15 -15.30
CA VAL A 226 25.22 -13.88 -16.53
C VAL A 226 25.01 -12.92 -17.69
N LYS A 227 25.71 -13.16 -18.82
CA LYS A 227 25.51 -12.38 -20.05
C LYS A 227 24.06 -12.43 -20.52
N ALA A 228 23.49 -11.29 -20.92
CA ALA A 228 22.08 -11.13 -21.31
C ALA A 228 21.54 -12.21 -22.28
N LYS A 229 22.29 -12.55 -23.33
CA LYS A 229 21.88 -13.59 -24.30
C LYS A 229 21.77 -14.98 -23.66
N THR A 230 22.65 -15.29 -22.71
CA THR A 230 22.63 -16.55 -21.96
C THR A 230 21.50 -16.53 -20.93
N LEU A 231 21.35 -15.43 -20.19
CA LEU A 231 20.28 -15.25 -19.20
C LEU A 231 18.90 -15.42 -19.84
N ARG A 232 18.66 -14.84 -21.02
CA ARG A 232 17.42 -15.04 -21.77
C ARG A 232 17.13 -16.52 -22.03
N LYS A 233 18.14 -17.28 -22.46
CA LYS A 233 17.98 -18.72 -22.73
C LYS A 233 17.64 -19.49 -21.45
N LEU A 234 18.31 -19.15 -20.34
CA LEU A 234 18.04 -19.76 -19.03
C LEU A 234 16.60 -19.47 -18.58
N ILE A 235 16.16 -18.21 -18.62
CA ILE A 235 14.79 -17.84 -18.28
C ILE A 235 13.77 -18.56 -19.17
N GLN A 236 13.99 -18.58 -20.49
CA GLN A 236 13.10 -19.29 -21.42
C GLN A 236 13.01 -20.79 -21.12
N GLN A 237 14.15 -21.44 -20.86
CA GLN A 237 14.21 -22.87 -20.55
C GLN A 237 13.51 -23.19 -19.23
N THR A 238 13.75 -22.39 -18.18
CA THR A 238 13.15 -22.58 -16.86
C THR A 238 11.65 -22.28 -16.88
N PHE A 239 11.22 -21.21 -17.54
CA PHE A 239 9.80 -20.80 -17.60
C PHE A 239 8.90 -21.87 -18.24
N ARG A 240 9.40 -22.67 -19.19
CA ARG A 240 8.64 -23.77 -19.81
C ARG A 240 8.08 -24.77 -18.80
N GLN A 241 8.77 -24.98 -17.68
CA GLN A 241 8.33 -25.89 -16.63
C GLN A 241 7.09 -25.38 -15.89
N PHE A 242 6.88 -24.05 -15.88
CA PHE A 242 5.81 -23.37 -15.15
C PHE A 242 4.74 -22.76 -16.06
N ALA A 243 4.89 -22.91 -17.39
CA ALA A 243 4.09 -22.23 -18.41
C ALA A 243 2.57 -22.43 -18.29
N ASN A 244 2.14 -23.54 -17.68
CA ASN A 244 0.74 -23.92 -17.56
C ASN A 244 0.15 -23.69 -16.16
N LEU A 245 0.96 -23.21 -15.20
CA LEU A 245 0.47 -22.96 -13.85
C LEU A 245 -0.45 -21.75 -13.82
N ASN A 246 -1.54 -21.84 -13.06
CA ASN A 246 -2.36 -20.69 -12.72
C ASN A 246 -1.70 -19.86 -11.60
N ARG A 247 -2.34 -18.75 -11.20
CA ARG A 247 -1.78 -17.82 -10.19
C ARG A 247 -1.52 -18.52 -8.85
N GLU A 248 -2.48 -19.31 -8.38
CA GLU A 248 -2.41 -20.02 -7.10
C GLU A 248 -1.39 -21.16 -7.12
N GLU A 249 -1.39 -21.98 -8.16
CA GLU A 249 -0.41 -23.05 -8.35
C GLU A 249 1.01 -22.48 -8.40
N SER A 250 1.19 -21.30 -9.01
CA SER A 250 2.48 -20.61 -9.05
C SER A 250 2.94 -20.16 -7.65
N ILE A 251 2.01 -19.67 -6.82
CA ILE A 251 2.27 -19.29 -5.42
C ILE A 251 2.65 -20.52 -4.59
N LEU A 252 1.88 -21.61 -4.67
CA LEU A 252 2.16 -22.83 -3.92
C LEU A 252 3.50 -23.45 -4.34
N LYS A 253 3.79 -23.45 -5.65
CA LYS A 253 5.08 -23.93 -6.18
C LYS A 253 6.25 -23.05 -5.74
N PHE A 254 6.03 -21.75 -5.58
CA PHE A 254 7.03 -20.82 -5.05
C PHE A 254 7.39 -21.19 -3.60
N PHE A 255 6.40 -21.41 -2.74
CA PHE A 255 6.65 -21.83 -1.35
C PHE A 255 7.32 -23.21 -1.27
N GLU A 256 6.93 -24.16 -2.12
CA GLU A 256 7.57 -25.48 -2.21
C GLU A 256 9.08 -25.37 -2.51
N ILE A 257 9.47 -24.48 -3.43
CA ILE A 257 10.87 -24.31 -3.85
C ILE A 257 11.66 -23.47 -2.85
N LEU A 258 11.03 -22.49 -2.19
CA LEU A 258 11.70 -21.57 -1.27
C LEU A 258 11.93 -22.18 0.12
N SER A 259 10.99 -22.98 0.63
CA SER A 259 11.03 -23.47 2.02
C SER A 259 12.30 -24.25 2.43
N PRO A 260 12.98 -25.01 1.54
CA PRO A 260 14.21 -25.72 1.93
C PRO A 260 15.40 -24.79 2.19
N VAL A 261 15.39 -23.58 1.61
CA VAL A 261 16.50 -22.62 1.71
C VAL A 261 16.16 -21.39 2.56
N TYR A 262 14.87 -21.18 2.87
CA TYR A 262 14.40 -20.07 3.68
C TYR A 262 13.21 -20.48 4.53
N ARG A 263 13.37 -20.42 5.86
CA ARG A 263 12.34 -20.78 6.82
C ARG A 263 11.46 -19.57 7.15
N PHE A 264 10.56 -19.25 6.24
CA PHE A 264 9.56 -18.19 6.39
C PHE A 264 8.38 -18.58 7.30
N ASP A 265 8.35 -19.83 7.76
CA ASP A 265 7.29 -20.41 8.59
C ASP A 265 7.55 -20.27 10.10
N LYS A 266 8.71 -19.74 10.51
CA LYS A 266 9.08 -19.57 11.92
C LYS A 266 9.99 -18.37 12.15
N GLU A 267 9.99 -17.86 13.38
CA GLU A 267 10.94 -16.85 13.84
C GLU A 267 11.95 -17.48 14.79
N CYS A 268 13.25 -17.15 14.62
CA CYS A 268 14.34 -17.65 15.46
C CYS A 268 14.93 -16.52 16.32
N PHE A 269 15.18 -16.79 17.60
CA PHE A 269 15.68 -15.82 18.57
C PHE A 269 16.87 -16.38 19.36
N LYS A 270 18.01 -15.69 19.27
CA LYS A 270 19.15 -15.97 20.15
C LYS A 270 18.86 -15.44 21.55
N CYS A 271 18.80 -16.33 22.53
CA CYS A 271 18.41 -16.02 23.90
C CYS A 271 19.03 -17.04 24.87
N ALA A 272 18.62 -17.01 26.13
CA ALA A 272 19.01 -18.02 27.09
C ALA A 272 17.81 -18.54 27.90
N LEU A 273 17.82 -19.82 28.25
CA LEU A 273 16.77 -20.48 29.02
C LEU A 273 17.22 -20.75 30.45
N GLY A 274 16.28 -20.64 31.39
CA GLY A 274 16.47 -20.99 32.80
C GLY A 274 16.52 -19.79 33.75
N SER A 275 16.21 -20.04 35.02
CA SER A 275 16.16 -19.04 36.10
C SER A 275 17.41 -19.08 37.00
N SER A 276 17.88 -20.28 37.36
CA SER A 276 19.10 -20.47 38.17
C SER A 276 20.30 -20.95 37.35
N TRP A 277 20.06 -21.83 36.37
CA TRP A 277 21.07 -22.31 35.42
C TRP A 277 20.70 -21.81 34.04
N ILE A 278 21.45 -20.83 33.54
CA ILE A 278 21.15 -20.12 32.30
C ILE A 278 21.92 -20.79 31.15
N ILE A 279 21.18 -21.29 30.14
CA ILE A 279 21.73 -21.96 28.96
C ILE A 279 21.43 -21.13 27.72
N SER A 280 22.47 -20.66 27.02
CA SER A 280 22.31 -19.96 25.74
C SER A 280 21.81 -20.91 24.66
N VAL A 281 20.75 -20.52 23.97
CA VAL A 281 20.11 -21.29 22.90
C VAL A 281 19.63 -20.38 21.77
N GLU A 282 19.22 -20.99 20.66
CA GLU A 282 18.40 -20.34 19.64
C GLU A 282 16.97 -20.91 19.73
N LEU A 283 16.03 -20.12 20.22
CA LEU A 283 14.62 -20.49 20.22
C LEU A 283 14.07 -20.40 18.80
N ALA A 284 13.25 -21.38 18.43
CA ALA A 284 12.52 -21.44 17.17
C ALA A 284 11.02 -21.53 17.49
N ILE A 285 10.25 -20.55 17.02
CA ILE A 285 8.82 -20.40 17.32
C ILE A 285 8.04 -20.40 16.00
N GLY A 286 7.17 -21.39 15.82
CA GLY A 286 6.42 -21.59 14.57
C GLY A 286 5.24 -22.56 14.72
N PRO A 287 4.37 -22.67 13.71
CA PRO A 287 3.13 -23.44 13.78
C PRO A 287 3.36 -24.95 13.85
N GLU A 288 4.46 -25.44 13.28
CA GLU A 288 4.77 -26.87 13.23
C GLU A 288 5.59 -27.33 14.43
N GLU A 289 6.48 -26.48 14.95
CA GLU A 289 7.38 -26.84 16.06
C GLU A 289 6.91 -26.37 17.45
N GLY A 290 5.87 -25.52 17.51
CA GLY A 290 5.45 -24.86 18.75
C GLY A 290 6.55 -23.93 19.27
N ILE A 291 6.85 -24.01 20.57
CA ILE A 291 8.02 -23.39 21.19
C ILE A 291 9.10 -24.47 21.29
N SER A 292 10.19 -24.31 20.54
CA SER A 292 11.31 -25.26 20.50
C SER A 292 12.64 -24.53 20.59
N TYR A 293 13.73 -25.23 20.89
CA TYR A 293 15.09 -24.68 20.82
C TYR A 293 16.01 -25.56 19.95
N LEU A 294 17.02 -24.92 19.37
CA LEU A 294 18.07 -25.55 18.59
C LEU A 294 19.34 -25.69 19.43
N THR A 295 19.97 -26.87 19.41
CA THR A 295 21.28 -27.10 20.03
C THR A 295 22.43 -26.87 19.05
N ASP A 296 22.24 -27.19 17.76
CA ASP A 296 23.24 -27.08 16.70
C ASP A 296 22.60 -26.69 15.36
N LYS A 297 23.39 -26.09 14.45
CA LYS A 297 22.94 -25.77 13.08
C LYS A 297 22.64 -27.06 12.30
N GLY A 298 21.36 -27.37 12.15
CA GLY A 298 20.86 -28.51 11.37
C GLY A 298 20.29 -29.66 12.19
N ALA A 299 20.31 -29.58 13.52
CA ALA A 299 19.60 -30.52 14.38
C ALA A 299 18.08 -30.28 14.34
N ASN A 300 17.30 -31.33 14.55
CA ASN A 300 15.86 -31.17 14.76
C ASN A 300 15.63 -30.34 16.03
N PRO A 301 14.74 -29.32 16.00
CA PRO A 301 14.41 -28.55 17.19
C PRO A 301 13.95 -29.46 18.33
N THR A 302 14.45 -29.21 19.53
CA THR A 302 13.98 -29.88 20.74
C THR A 302 12.77 -29.13 21.26
N HIS A 303 11.64 -29.84 21.33
CA HIS A 303 10.35 -29.27 21.71
C HIS A 303 10.28 -28.93 23.21
N LEU A 304 9.73 -27.77 23.54
CA LEU A 304 9.53 -27.30 24.92
C LEU A 304 8.05 -27.29 25.31
N ALA A 305 7.21 -26.65 24.48
CA ALA A 305 5.78 -26.52 24.75
C ALA A 305 4.99 -26.20 23.47
N ASP A 306 3.73 -26.63 23.44
CA ASP A 306 2.74 -26.20 22.47
C ASP A 306 2.04 -24.91 22.91
N PHE A 307 1.56 -24.10 21.96
CA PHE A 307 0.88 -22.84 22.26
C PHE A 307 -0.43 -23.02 23.06
N ASN A 308 -1.12 -24.15 22.90
CA ASN A 308 -2.33 -24.47 23.66
C ASN A 308 -2.03 -24.82 25.14
N GLN A 309 -0.78 -25.05 25.50
CA GLN A 309 -0.34 -25.31 26.88
C GLN A 309 0.03 -24.02 27.61
N VAL A 310 0.23 -22.90 26.90
CA VAL A 310 0.58 -21.62 27.53
C VAL A 310 -0.63 -21.06 28.26
N GLN A 311 -0.50 -20.88 29.58
CA GLN A 311 -1.56 -20.33 30.43
C GLN A 311 -1.46 -18.81 30.52
N THR A 312 -0.25 -18.29 30.71
CA THR A 312 0.01 -16.86 30.89
C THR A 312 1.41 -16.48 30.44
N ILE A 313 1.55 -15.25 29.96
CA ILE A 313 2.79 -14.67 29.47
C ILE A 313 3.12 -13.45 30.34
N GLN A 314 4.37 -13.31 30.77
CA GLN A 314 4.84 -12.12 31.47
C GLN A 314 6.21 -11.74 30.94
N TYR A 315 6.46 -10.45 30.73
CA TYR A 315 7.79 -9.96 30.41
C TYR A 315 8.15 -8.76 31.30
N SER A 316 9.45 -8.58 31.54
CA SER A 316 9.98 -7.50 32.36
C SER A 316 11.42 -7.16 31.95
N ASN A 317 11.94 -6.05 32.45
CA ASN A 317 13.38 -5.88 32.49
C ASN A 317 14.00 -6.91 33.43
N SER A 318 15.17 -7.43 33.07
CA SER A 318 15.99 -8.21 33.99
C SER A 318 16.36 -7.35 35.20
N GLU A 319 16.48 -7.99 36.37
CA GLU A 319 16.93 -7.34 37.61
C GLU A 319 18.42 -6.94 37.55
N ASP A 320 19.15 -7.49 36.57
CA ASP A 320 20.56 -7.17 36.32
C ASP A 320 20.74 -5.84 35.58
N LYS A 321 21.89 -5.17 35.81
CA LYS A 321 22.23 -3.85 35.20
C LYS A 321 22.33 -3.84 33.67
N ASP A 322 22.29 -5.02 33.02
CA ASP A 322 22.58 -5.20 31.60
C ASP A 322 21.42 -4.86 30.64
N ARG A 323 20.28 -4.34 31.13
CA ARG A 323 19.08 -4.00 30.31
C ARG A 323 18.57 -5.15 29.43
N LYS A 324 18.80 -6.40 29.84
CA LYS A 324 18.25 -7.60 29.20
C LYS A 324 16.74 -7.68 29.44
N GLY A 325 16.02 -8.33 28.52
CA GLY A 325 14.61 -8.63 28.69
C GLY A 325 14.43 -10.02 29.32
N MET A 326 13.46 -10.17 30.21
CA MET A 326 13.05 -11.46 30.75
C MET A 326 11.62 -11.75 30.32
N LEU A 327 11.37 -12.98 29.87
CA LEU A 327 10.06 -13.50 29.49
C LEU A 327 9.79 -14.77 30.31
N GLN A 328 8.64 -14.85 30.96
CA GLN A 328 8.19 -15.97 31.77
C GLN A 328 6.87 -16.51 31.21
N LEU A 329 6.86 -17.80 30.91
CA LEU A 329 5.71 -18.50 30.36
C LEU A 329 5.24 -19.55 31.35
N LYS A 330 4.01 -19.41 31.84
CA LYS A 330 3.40 -20.44 32.67
C LYS A 330 2.81 -21.52 31.76
N ILE A 331 3.34 -22.74 31.86
CA ILE A 331 2.94 -23.86 31.01
C ILE A 331 2.05 -24.83 31.80
N ALA A 332 0.95 -25.25 31.21
CA ALA A 332 0.04 -26.23 31.79
C ALA A 332 0.77 -27.56 32.06
N GLY A 333 0.70 -28.04 33.30
CA GLY A 333 1.37 -29.27 33.73
C GLY A 333 2.84 -29.09 34.13
N ALA A 334 3.45 -27.93 33.92
CA ALA A 334 4.78 -27.62 34.42
C ALA A 334 4.72 -26.93 35.80
N PRO A 335 5.48 -27.40 36.81
CA PRO A 335 5.49 -26.77 38.13
C PRO A 335 6.23 -25.43 38.15
N GLU A 336 7.22 -25.26 37.27
CA GLU A 336 8.01 -24.03 37.14
C GLU A 336 7.72 -23.35 35.80
N PRO A 337 7.69 -22.00 35.76
CA PRO A 337 7.52 -21.27 34.51
C PRO A 337 8.77 -21.41 33.62
N LEU A 338 8.54 -21.54 32.31
CA LEU A 338 9.61 -21.47 31.33
C LEU A 338 10.14 -20.03 31.29
N THR A 339 11.39 -19.84 31.70
CA THR A 339 12.04 -18.53 31.78
C THR A 339 13.01 -18.37 30.61
N VAL A 340 12.84 -17.28 29.85
CA VAL A 340 13.66 -16.90 28.70
C VAL A 340 14.28 -15.53 28.96
N THR A 341 15.60 -15.44 28.87
CA THR A 341 16.33 -14.17 28.92
C THR A 341 16.71 -13.75 27.50
N ALA A 342 16.14 -12.65 27.02
CA ALA A 342 16.41 -12.05 25.73
C ALA A 342 17.52 -10.99 25.81
N PRO A 343 18.25 -10.71 24.71
CA PRO A 343 19.32 -9.70 24.69
C PRO A 343 18.87 -8.28 25.02
N SER A 344 17.60 -7.96 24.81
CA SER A 344 17.00 -6.65 25.12
C SER A 344 15.52 -6.79 25.50
N LEU A 345 14.97 -5.77 26.16
CA LEU A 345 13.53 -5.69 26.43
C LEU A 345 12.72 -5.73 25.13
N THR A 346 13.15 -5.04 24.08
CA THR A 346 12.49 -5.03 22.77
C THR A 346 12.33 -6.44 22.19
N ILE A 347 13.38 -7.28 22.29
CA ILE A 347 13.29 -8.66 21.81
C ILE A 347 12.32 -9.46 22.68
N ALA A 348 12.33 -9.27 24.01
CA ALA A 348 11.35 -9.92 24.90
C ALA A 348 9.90 -9.49 24.59
N GLU A 349 9.64 -8.21 24.32
CA GLU A 349 8.34 -7.68 23.90
C GLU A 349 7.91 -8.32 22.56
N ASN A 350 8.81 -8.38 21.58
CA ASN A 350 8.55 -8.99 20.27
C ASN A 350 8.25 -10.49 20.38
N MET A 351 8.93 -11.21 21.28
CA MET A 351 8.68 -12.63 21.55
C MET A 351 7.36 -12.83 22.29
N ALA A 352 7.04 -11.97 23.26
CA ALA A 352 5.76 -12.00 23.97
C ALA A 352 4.59 -11.82 23.01
N ASP A 353 4.67 -10.85 22.09
CA ASP A 353 3.66 -10.64 21.05
C ASP A 353 3.51 -11.88 20.14
N LEU A 354 4.63 -12.50 19.73
CA LEU A 354 4.61 -13.69 18.89
C LEU A 354 3.86 -14.85 19.57
N ILE A 355 4.25 -15.17 20.80
CA ILE A 355 3.64 -16.28 21.56
C ILE A 355 2.19 -15.97 21.89
N ASP A 356 1.87 -14.73 22.30
CA ASP A 356 0.51 -14.32 22.59
C ASP A 356 -0.39 -14.42 21.36
N GLY A 357 0.09 -14.00 20.19
CA GLY A 357 -0.66 -14.14 18.94
C GLY A 357 -0.91 -15.58 18.54
N TYR A 358 0.07 -16.48 18.72
CA TYR A 358 -0.18 -17.91 18.55
C TYR A 358 -1.18 -18.45 19.57
N CYS A 359 -1.10 -18.06 20.84
CA CYS A 359 -2.06 -18.47 21.88
C CYS A 359 -3.48 -18.03 21.54
N ARG A 360 -3.67 -16.79 21.07
CA ARG A 360 -4.95 -16.27 20.59
C ARG A 360 -5.46 -17.08 19.40
N LEU A 361 -4.59 -17.35 18.42
CA LEU A 361 -4.93 -18.08 17.20
C LEU A 361 -5.38 -19.52 17.49
N VAL A 362 -4.60 -20.30 18.25
CA VAL A 362 -4.90 -21.73 18.49
C VAL A 362 -6.11 -21.94 19.40
N ASN A 363 -6.40 -20.98 20.29
CA ASN A 363 -7.53 -21.06 21.22
C ASN A 363 -8.79 -20.36 20.70
N GLY A 364 -8.74 -19.69 19.54
CA GLY A 364 -9.84 -18.85 19.05
C GLY A 364 -10.17 -17.70 20.02
N ALA A 365 -9.17 -17.22 20.77
CA ALA A 365 -9.33 -16.20 21.79
C ALA A 365 -9.05 -14.80 21.23
N THR A 366 -9.81 -13.81 21.67
CA THR A 366 -9.61 -12.40 21.29
C THR A 366 -8.78 -11.62 22.31
N GLN A 367 -8.76 -12.09 23.56
CA GLN A 367 -8.04 -11.48 24.69
C GLN A 367 -6.59 -11.94 24.74
N SER A 368 -5.72 -11.07 25.25
CA SER A 368 -4.30 -11.37 25.46
C SER A 368 -4.09 -12.29 26.67
N PHE A 369 -3.11 -13.18 26.56
CA PHE A 369 -2.57 -14.03 27.62
C PHE A 369 -1.43 -13.33 28.38
N ILE A 370 -1.04 -12.11 27.98
CA ILE A 370 -0.04 -11.30 28.66
C ILE A 370 -0.64 -10.72 29.95
N ILE A 371 -0.08 -11.08 31.10
CA ILE A 371 -0.48 -10.52 32.40
C ILE A 371 0.15 -9.14 32.56
N ARG A 372 -0.68 -8.14 32.89
CA ARG A 372 -0.22 -6.80 33.24
C ARG A 372 0.22 -6.78 34.71
N PRO A 373 1.37 -6.19 35.05
CA PRO A 373 1.75 -6.03 36.45
C PRO A 373 0.74 -5.11 37.16
N GLN A 374 -0.04 -5.66 38.09
CA GLN A 374 -0.71 -4.89 39.14
C GLN A 374 0.32 -4.54 40.22
N LYS A 375 1.19 -3.56 39.95
CA LYS A 375 1.90 -2.85 41.02
C LYS A 375 1.30 -1.46 41.12
N GLU A 376 0.87 -1.07 42.32
CA GLU A 376 0.56 0.32 42.63
C GLU A 376 1.75 1.19 42.22
N GLY A 377 1.58 2.01 41.18
CA GLY A 377 2.50 3.09 40.85
C GLY A 377 3.37 2.97 39.58
N GLU A 378 3.40 1.85 38.84
CA GLU A 378 4.24 1.76 37.62
C GLU A 378 3.52 1.26 36.36
N ARG A 379 4.01 1.77 35.23
CA ARG A 379 3.34 1.90 33.93
C ARG A 379 3.00 0.54 33.32
N ALA A 380 1.75 0.40 32.86
CA ALA A 380 1.38 -0.58 31.83
C ALA A 380 2.26 -0.38 30.58
N LEU A 381 2.16 -1.28 29.59
CA LEU A 381 2.65 -1.05 28.23
C LEU A 381 2.54 0.45 27.92
N PRO A 382 3.62 1.16 27.54
CA PRO A 382 3.66 2.62 27.56
C PRO A 382 2.55 3.30 26.75
N SER A 383 1.82 2.49 25.96
CA SER A 383 0.86 2.94 24.98
C SER A 383 -0.58 2.38 25.11
N ILE A 384 -0.96 1.64 26.17
CA ILE A 384 -2.36 1.16 26.31
C ILE A 384 -3.25 2.21 27.02
N PRO A 385 -4.39 2.63 26.44
CA PRO A 385 -5.33 3.55 27.09
C PRO A 385 -5.94 2.99 28.39
N LYS A 386 -6.16 3.86 29.39
CA LYS A 386 -6.90 3.50 30.61
C LYS A 386 -8.41 3.61 30.35
N LEU A 387 -9.16 2.53 30.58
CA LEU A 387 -10.64 2.55 30.58
C LEU A 387 -11.16 3.44 31.72
N ALA A 388 -11.91 4.48 31.37
CA ALA A 388 -12.63 5.31 32.35
C ALA A 388 -13.88 4.57 32.85
N ASN A 389 -13.99 4.42 34.17
CA ASN A 389 -15.19 3.94 34.85
C ASN A 389 -16.32 4.97 34.67
N ASN A 390 -17.34 4.66 33.88
CA ASN A 390 -18.54 5.51 33.81
C ASN A 390 -19.60 5.01 34.80
N GLU A 391 -19.73 5.73 35.92
CA GLU A 391 -20.95 5.71 36.71
C GLU A 391 -22.09 6.39 35.93
N LYS A 392 -23.29 5.84 36.13
CA LYS A 392 -24.53 6.11 35.41
C LYS A 392 -24.95 7.59 35.49
N GLN A 393 -25.30 8.19 34.35
CA GLN A 393 -26.32 9.25 34.30
C GLN A 393 -27.03 9.37 32.94
N GLY A 394 -28.35 9.17 32.98
CA GLY A 394 -29.35 10.02 32.32
C GLY A 394 -29.46 10.06 30.78
N VAL A 395 -30.44 9.34 30.25
CA VAL A 395 -30.96 9.39 28.87
C VAL A 395 -31.40 10.80 28.45
N ARG A 396 -31.04 11.22 27.22
CA ARG A 396 -31.93 11.98 26.31
C ARG A 396 -31.59 11.68 24.84
N SER A 397 -32.63 11.30 24.10
CA SER A 397 -32.60 10.89 22.70
C SER A 397 -32.56 12.12 21.78
N HIS A 398 -31.51 12.22 20.96
CA HIS A 398 -31.51 12.98 19.72
C HIS A 398 -30.80 12.15 18.64
N THR A 399 -31.47 11.97 17.51
CA THR A 399 -30.95 11.34 16.30
C THR A 399 -29.83 12.19 15.72
N VAL A 400 -28.57 11.73 15.85
CA VAL A 400 -27.38 12.31 15.24
C VAL A 400 -26.67 11.23 14.42
N SER A 401 -26.20 11.64 13.25
CA SER A 401 -25.43 10.90 12.26
C SER A 401 -24.24 10.12 12.85
N VAL A 402 -24.00 8.93 12.30
CA VAL A 402 -22.95 7.99 12.72
C VAL A 402 -21.56 8.51 12.32
N SER A 403 -20.79 9.07 13.28
CA SER A 403 -19.33 8.85 13.47
C SER A 403 -18.74 9.73 14.61
N GLU A 404 -19.27 9.67 15.82
CA GLU A 404 -18.71 10.39 17.00
C GLU A 404 -18.24 9.41 18.10
N THR A 405 -17.48 8.37 17.74
CA THR A 405 -16.79 7.51 18.73
C THR A 405 -15.28 7.72 18.64
N ASP A 406 -14.62 7.77 19.80
CA ASP A 406 -13.20 8.11 19.92
C ASP A 406 -12.25 7.00 19.42
N ASP A 407 -12.79 5.84 19.09
CA ASP A 407 -12.11 4.67 18.52
C ASP A 407 -12.30 4.52 17.00
N TYR A 408 -12.77 5.57 16.33
CA TYR A 408 -13.02 5.56 14.89
C TYR A 408 -11.76 5.33 14.06
N ALA A 409 -11.85 4.52 13.01
CA ALA A 409 -10.82 4.36 11.98
C ALA A 409 -11.40 4.34 10.56
N GLU A 410 -10.84 5.14 9.67
CA GLU A 410 -11.25 5.27 8.27
C GLU A 410 -10.06 5.26 7.32
N ILE A 411 -10.17 4.45 6.26
CA ILE A 411 -9.21 4.45 5.17
C ILE A 411 -9.56 5.63 4.26
N ILE A 412 -8.58 6.52 4.05
CA ILE A 412 -8.65 7.62 3.10
C ILE A 412 -8.09 7.09 1.77
N ASP A 413 -8.91 7.16 0.71
CA ASP A 413 -8.46 6.88 -0.64
C ASP A 413 -7.63 8.07 -1.17
N GLU A 414 -6.30 7.91 -1.18
CA GLU A 414 -5.31 8.87 -1.70
C GLU A 414 -5.25 10.21 -0.90
N GLU A 415 -4.07 10.56 -0.36
CA GLU A 415 -3.85 11.90 0.22
C GLU A 415 -3.88 12.92 -0.93
N ASP A 416 -4.67 13.97 -0.77
CA ASP A 416 -4.88 15.14 -1.64
C ASP A 416 -3.55 15.83 -2.05
N THR A 417 -2.69 15.15 -2.80
CA THR A 417 -1.38 15.70 -3.21
C THR A 417 -1.52 16.59 -4.45
N TYR A 418 -2.69 16.62 -5.08
CA TYR A 418 -2.97 17.52 -6.17
C TYR A 418 -3.61 18.79 -5.65
N THR A 419 -2.77 19.81 -5.46
CA THR A 419 -3.24 21.19 -5.51
C THR A 419 -3.79 21.43 -6.92
N MET A 420 -5.10 21.29 -7.11
CA MET A 420 -5.77 21.65 -8.36
C MET A 420 -5.29 23.05 -8.78
N PRO A 421 -4.61 23.21 -9.93
CA PRO A 421 -4.30 24.53 -10.44
C PRO A 421 -5.61 25.30 -10.56
N SER A 422 -5.66 26.55 -10.11
CA SER A 422 -6.90 27.32 -10.04
C SER A 422 -7.69 27.22 -11.36
N THR A 423 -8.90 26.67 -11.33
CA THR A 423 -9.79 26.56 -12.51
C THR A 423 -10.29 27.91 -13.01
N ARG A 424 -9.86 29.02 -12.40
CA ARG A 424 -10.33 30.39 -12.63
C ARG A 424 -10.40 30.81 -14.10
N ASP A 425 -9.51 30.30 -14.95
CA ASP A 425 -9.48 30.66 -16.38
C ASP A 425 -10.49 29.87 -17.24
N TYR A 426 -11.09 28.79 -16.72
CA TYR A 426 -11.99 27.88 -17.43
C TYR A 426 -13.26 27.55 -16.65
N GLU A 427 -13.47 28.19 -15.49
CA GLU A 427 -14.68 28.02 -14.68
C GLU A 427 -15.87 28.65 -15.41
N ILE A 428 -16.91 27.86 -15.60
CA ILE A 428 -18.17 28.30 -16.22
C ILE A 428 -19.23 28.43 -15.12
N GLN A 429 -20.03 29.49 -15.20
CA GLN A 429 -21.23 29.64 -14.38
C GLN A 429 -22.32 28.69 -14.89
N ARG A 430 -22.89 27.87 -14.01
CA ARG A 430 -23.88 26.85 -14.38
C ARG A 430 -25.11 27.46 -15.07
N GLU A 431 -25.48 28.68 -14.72
CA GLU A 431 -26.62 29.42 -15.29
C GLU A 431 -26.46 29.72 -16.79
N ARG A 432 -25.21 29.66 -17.30
CA ARG A 432 -24.90 29.88 -18.71
C ARG A 432 -25.04 28.62 -19.56
N ILE A 433 -25.41 27.50 -18.96
CA ILE A 433 -25.55 26.22 -19.64
C ILE A 433 -27.01 25.81 -19.67
N GLU A 434 -27.54 25.63 -20.86
CA GLU A 434 -28.80 24.93 -21.08
C GLU A 434 -28.52 23.44 -21.30
N LEU A 435 -28.87 22.61 -20.32
CA LEU A 435 -28.70 21.16 -20.38
C LEU A 435 -29.82 20.54 -21.23
N GLY A 436 -29.45 19.83 -22.29
CA GLY A 436 -30.37 19.14 -23.18
C GLY A 436 -30.43 17.63 -22.92
N ARG A 437 -30.84 16.87 -23.94
CA ARG A 437 -30.98 15.40 -23.85
C ARG A 437 -29.63 14.69 -23.68
N CYS A 438 -29.68 13.52 -23.06
CA CYS A 438 -28.55 12.58 -23.03
C CYS A 438 -28.25 12.09 -24.46
N ILE A 439 -26.97 12.08 -24.83
CA ILE A 439 -26.44 11.64 -26.13
C ILE A 439 -25.44 10.49 -26.00
N GLY A 440 -24.99 10.17 -24.78
CA GLY A 440 -24.11 9.02 -24.53
C GLY A 440 -24.03 8.69 -23.04
N GLU A 441 -23.84 7.41 -22.72
CA GLU A 441 -23.71 6.94 -21.34
C GLU A 441 -22.32 6.36 -21.12
N GLY A 442 -21.57 6.92 -20.16
CA GLY A 442 -20.24 6.46 -19.77
C GLY A 442 -20.21 5.83 -18.38
N GLN A 443 -19.09 5.16 -18.07
CA GLN A 443 -18.86 4.52 -16.77
C GLN A 443 -18.83 5.53 -15.61
N PHE A 444 -18.23 6.70 -15.82
CA PHE A 444 -18.06 7.75 -14.79
C PHE A 444 -19.13 8.85 -14.87
N GLY A 445 -19.98 8.85 -15.90
CA GLY A 445 -20.89 9.94 -16.16
C GLY A 445 -21.62 9.84 -17.50
N ASP A 446 -22.77 10.51 -17.60
CA ASP A 446 -23.51 10.67 -18.85
C ASP A 446 -23.02 11.89 -19.64
N VAL A 447 -23.16 11.84 -20.95
CA VAL A 447 -22.86 12.94 -21.87
C VAL A 447 -24.18 13.45 -22.43
N HIS A 448 -24.43 14.74 -22.23
CA HIS A 448 -25.62 15.43 -22.72
C HIS A 448 -25.23 16.43 -23.81
N GLN A 449 -26.13 16.69 -24.76
CA GLN A 449 -26.01 17.89 -25.60
C GLN A 449 -26.51 19.10 -24.81
N GLY A 450 -26.02 20.30 -25.11
CA GLY A 450 -26.51 21.53 -24.50
C GLY A 450 -26.10 22.77 -25.27
N VAL A 451 -26.42 23.92 -24.69
CA VAL A 451 -26.09 25.25 -25.24
C VAL A 451 -25.34 26.05 -24.19
N TYR A 452 -24.18 26.57 -24.56
CA TYR A 452 -23.41 27.51 -23.75
C TYR A 452 -23.66 28.94 -24.22
N MET A 453 -24.13 29.78 -23.30
CA MET A 453 -24.38 31.20 -23.51
C MET A 453 -23.19 32.02 -22.99
N SER A 454 -22.31 32.44 -23.90
CA SER A 454 -21.24 33.37 -23.57
C SER A 454 -21.76 34.83 -23.57
N PRO A 455 -21.29 35.70 -22.67
CA PRO A 455 -21.62 37.13 -22.71
C PRO A 455 -21.07 37.83 -23.96
N GLU A 456 -19.96 37.32 -24.51
CA GLU A 456 -19.17 37.97 -25.56
C GLU A 456 -19.38 37.32 -26.93
N ASN A 457 -19.89 36.09 -26.96
CA ASN A 457 -20.03 35.28 -28.17
C ASN A 457 -21.46 34.74 -28.32
N PRO A 458 -21.91 34.46 -29.56
CA PRO A 458 -23.21 33.83 -29.78
C PRO A 458 -23.30 32.47 -29.07
N ALA A 459 -24.54 32.05 -28.81
CA ALA A 459 -24.84 30.75 -28.20
C ALA A 459 -24.15 29.62 -28.98
N MET A 460 -23.43 28.76 -28.25
CA MET A 460 -22.62 27.69 -28.81
C MET A 460 -23.19 26.33 -28.41
N ALA A 461 -23.34 25.42 -29.36
CA ALA A 461 -23.72 24.04 -29.07
C ALA A 461 -22.54 23.30 -28.42
N VAL A 462 -22.79 22.63 -27.29
CA VAL A 462 -21.77 21.98 -26.47
C VAL A 462 -22.19 20.57 -26.08
N ALA A 463 -21.21 19.73 -25.76
CA ALA A 463 -21.40 18.47 -25.06
C ALA A 463 -21.03 18.65 -23.57
N ILE A 464 -21.83 18.07 -22.69
CA ILE A 464 -21.76 18.25 -21.24
C ILE A 464 -21.63 16.87 -20.61
N LYS A 465 -20.45 16.57 -20.08
CA LYS A 465 -20.23 15.33 -19.32
C LYS A 465 -20.58 15.59 -17.85
N THR A 466 -21.55 14.85 -17.33
CA THR A 466 -22.06 14.96 -15.97
C THR A 466 -21.61 13.76 -15.14
N CYS A 467 -21.03 13.96 -13.97
CA CYS A 467 -20.64 12.87 -13.10
C CYS A 467 -21.86 12.25 -12.38
N LYS A 468 -22.01 10.91 -12.43
CA LYS A 468 -23.15 10.19 -11.83
C LYS A 468 -23.07 10.10 -10.30
N ASN A 469 -21.87 9.93 -9.74
CA ASN A 469 -21.62 9.71 -8.30
C ASN A 469 -20.50 10.64 -7.80
N CYS A 470 -20.81 11.88 -7.44
CA CYS A 470 -19.85 12.82 -6.83
C CYS A 470 -19.73 12.68 -5.29
N THR A 471 -20.00 11.49 -4.74
CA THR A 471 -20.10 11.31 -3.28
C THR A 471 -18.75 11.23 -2.57
N SER A 472 -17.67 10.90 -3.28
CA SER A 472 -16.29 10.94 -2.76
C SER A 472 -15.44 11.97 -3.51
N ASP A 473 -14.57 12.65 -2.77
CA ASP A 473 -13.66 13.65 -3.32
C ASP A 473 -12.70 13.04 -4.36
N SER A 474 -12.27 11.78 -4.17
CA SER A 474 -11.40 11.03 -5.10
C SER A 474 -12.03 10.78 -6.47
N VAL A 475 -13.34 10.49 -6.53
CA VAL A 475 -14.06 10.30 -7.81
C VAL A 475 -14.21 11.64 -8.52
N ARG A 476 -14.50 12.70 -7.77
CA ARG A 476 -14.57 14.06 -8.31
C ARG A 476 -13.23 14.49 -8.90
N GLU A 477 -12.13 14.21 -8.21
CA GLU A 477 -10.79 14.56 -8.66
C GLU A 477 -10.40 13.79 -9.93
N LYS A 478 -10.59 12.46 -9.95
CA LYS A 478 -10.37 11.64 -11.16
C LYS A 478 -11.20 12.12 -12.35
N PHE A 479 -12.42 12.61 -12.10
CA PHE A 479 -13.27 13.21 -13.13
C PHE A 479 -12.70 14.55 -13.63
N LEU A 480 -12.29 15.44 -12.73
CA LEU A 480 -11.67 16.73 -13.11
C LEU A 480 -10.29 16.55 -13.77
N GLN A 481 -9.57 15.49 -13.46
CA GLN A 481 -8.30 15.13 -14.11
C GLN A 481 -8.45 14.90 -15.61
N GLU A 482 -9.62 14.41 -16.06
CA GLU A 482 -9.94 14.30 -17.48
C GLU A 482 -9.94 15.70 -18.14
N ALA A 483 -10.59 16.68 -17.54
CA ALA A 483 -10.59 18.05 -18.04
C ALA A 483 -9.20 18.69 -18.02
N LEU A 484 -8.41 18.48 -16.95
CA LEU A 484 -7.02 18.95 -16.88
C LEU A 484 -6.13 18.34 -17.96
N THR A 485 -6.39 17.09 -18.33
CA THR A 485 -5.67 16.41 -19.40
C THR A 485 -6.09 16.99 -20.75
N MET A 486 -7.39 17.13 -21.00
CA MET A 486 -7.93 17.74 -22.23
C MET A 486 -7.43 19.17 -22.44
N ARG A 487 -7.27 19.95 -21.37
CA ARG A 487 -6.74 21.33 -21.40
C ARG A 487 -5.37 21.42 -22.08
N GLN A 488 -4.56 20.37 -22.00
CA GLN A 488 -3.19 20.38 -22.54
C GLN A 488 -3.15 20.23 -24.06
N PHE A 489 -4.29 19.94 -24.69
CA PHE A 489 -4.39 19.63 -26.11
C PHE A 489 -5.13 20.72 -26.89
N ASP A 490 -4.50 21.19 -27.95
CA ASP A 490 -5.11 22.05 -28.97
C ASP A 490 -4.69 21.51 -30.34
N HIS A 491 -5.62 20.85 -31.01
CA HIS A 491 -5.42 20.24 -32.32
C HIS A 491 -6.76 20.22 -33.09
N PRO A 492 -6.80 20.47 -34.42
CA PRO A 492 -8.05 20.54 -35.19
C PRO A 492 -8.92 19.27 -35.19
N HIS A 493 -8.34 18.13 -34.80
CA HIS A 493 -9.01 16.82 -34.79
C HIS A 493 -9.03 16.17 -33.40
N ILE A 494 -8.85 16.98 -32.34
CA ILE A 494 -9.07 16.58 -30.95
C ILE A 494 -10.15 17.49 -30.37
N VAL A 495 -11.16 16.90 -29.75
CA VAL A 495 -12.30 17.64 -29.17
C VAL A 495 -11.78 18.65 -28.15
N LYS A 496 -12.21 19.91 -28.31
CA LYS A 496 -11.77 21.00 -27.43
C LYS A 496 -12.52 21.00 -26.11
N LEU A 497 -11.78 21.20 -25.03
CA LEU A 497 -12.35 21.60 -23.74
C LEU A 497 -12.79 23.08 -23.85
N ILE A 498 -14.04 23.35 -23.47
CA ILE A 498 -14.60 24.70 -23.43
C ILE A 498 -14.51 25.25 -22.01
N GLY A 499 -14.81 24.43 -21.01
CA GLY A 499 -14.65 24.79 -19.60
C GLY A 499 -15.19 23.74 -18.65
N VAL A 500 -15.19 24.06 -17.36
CA VAL A 500 -15.60 23.17 -16.27
C VAL A 500 -16.54 23.89 -15.31
N ILE A 501 -17.44 23.14 -14.69
CA ILE A 501 -18.24 23.57 -13.53
C ILE A 501 -17.80 22.69 -12.37
N THR A 502 -17.07 23.26 -11.42
CA THR A 502 -16.46 22.52 -10.30
C THR A 502 -17.41 22.30 -9.12
N GLU A 503 -18.52 23.03 -9.07
CA GLU A 503 -19.58 22.83 -8.08
C GLU A 503 -20.30 21.50 -8.31
N ASN A 504 -20.65 20.79 -7.24
CA ASN A 504 -21.42 19.55 -7.36
C ASN A 504 -22.86 19.82 -7.87
N PRO A 505 -23.37 19.00 -8.82
CA PRO A 505 -22.66 17.96 -9.57
C PRO A 505 -21.70 18.55 -10.62
N VAL A 506 -20.47 18.04 -10.66
CA VAL A 506 -19.38 18.55 -11.53
C VAL A 506 -19.66 18.25 -12.99
N TRP A 507 -19.51 19.27 -13.86
CA TRP A 507 -19.70 19.15 -15.31
C TRP A 507 -18.44 19.52 -16.10
N ILE A 508 -18.15 18.79 -17.17
CA ILE A 508 -17.11 19.12 -18.16
C ILE A 508 -17.80 19.53 -19.46
N ILE A 509 -17.49 20.73 -19.95
CA ILE A 509 -18.08 21.31 -21.16
C ILE A 509 -17.08 21.20 -22.29
N MET A 510 -17.48 20.55 -23.38
CA MET A 510 -16.62 20.28 -24.54
C MET A 510 -17.35 20.54 -25.86
N GLU A 511 -16.58 20.63 -26.95
CA GLU A 511 -17.13 20.79 -28.30
C GLU A 511 -18.10 19.65 -28.66
N LEU A 512 -19.25 19.99 -29.25
CA LEU A 512 -20.25 19.01 -29.69
C LEU A 512 -19.95 18.48 -31.10
N CYS A 513 -19.60 17.19 -31.21
CA CYS A 513 -19.52 16.50 -32.49
C CYS A 513 -20.94 16.13 -33.00
N THR A 514 -21.55 17.03 -33.78
CA THR A 514 -22.97 16.94 -34.21
C THR A 514 -23.35 15.70 -35.02
N LEU A 515 -22.40 15.05 -35.67
CA LEU A 515 -22.62 13.81 -36.44
C LEU A 515 -22.50 12.53 -35.61
N GLY A 516 -22.19 12.65 -34.31
CA GLY A 516 -22.15 11.53 -33.37
C GLY A 516 -21.04 10.52 -33.63
N GLU A 517 -21.26 9.28 -33.18
CA GLU A 517 -20.27 8.21 -33.21
C GLU A 517 -19.95 7.72 -34.63
N LEU A 518 -18.65 7.62 -34.93
CA LEU A 518 -18.17 7.22 -36.26
C LEU A 518 -18.69 5.83 -36.67
N ARG A 519 -18.78 4.86 -35.76
CA ARG A 519 -19.26 3.51 -36.07
C ARG A 519 -20.69 3.53 -36.63
N SER A 520 -21.60 4.20 -35.92
CA SER A 520 -23.00 4.33 -36.30
C SER A 520 -23.14 5.11 -37.61
N PHE A 521 -22.39 6.21 -37.76
CA PHE A 521 -22.35 7.00 -38.98
C PHE A 521 -21.93 6.18 -40.20
N LEU A 522 -20.84 5.41 -40.09
CA LEU A 522 -20.32 4.55 -41.16
C LEU A 522 -21.31 3.44 -41.54
N GLN A 523 -21.99 2.84 -40.55
CA GLN A 523 -22.98 1.79 -40.80
C GLN A 523 -24.20 2.31 -41.57
N VAL A 524 -24.74 3.46 -41.15
CA VAL A 524 -25.90 4.08 -41.80
C VAL A 524 -25.56 4.56 -43.21
N ARG A 525 -24.37 5.11 -43.41
CA ARG A 525 -23.93 5.71 -44.69
C ARG A 525 -23.06 4.79 -45.55
N LYS A 526 -23.08 3.48 -45.29
CA LYS A 526 -22.20 2.49 -45.94
C LYS A 526 -22.15 2.58 -47.47
N TYR A 527 -23.27 2.92 -48.12
CA TYR A 527 -23.37 2.99 -49.58
C TYR A 527 -23.27 4.42 -50.16
N SER A 528 -23.17 5.44 -49.31
CA SER A 528 -23.10 6.86 -49.70
C SER A 528 -21.72 7.49 -49.43
N LEU A 529 -20.80 6.75 -48.82
CA LEU A 529 -19.44 7.22 -48.54
C LEU A 529 -18.49 6.73 -49.62
N ASP A 530 -17.69 7.65 -50.16
CA ASP A 530 -16.65 7.34 -51.12
C ASP A 530 -15.32 7.01 -50.41
N LEU A 531 -14.40 6.41 -51.16
CA LEU A 531 -13.09 6.03 -50.65
C LEU A 531 -12.28 7.25 -50.17
N ALA A 532 -12.45 8.40 -50.84
CA ALA A 532 -11.75 9.63 -50.46
C ALA A 532 -12.15 10.10 -49.06
N SER A 533 -13.45 10.06 -48.71
CA SER A 533 -13.92 10.40 -47.36
C SER A 533 -13.35 9.44 -46.31
N LEU A 534 -13.32 8.13 -46.59
CA LEU A 534 -12.77 7.14 -45.66
C LEU A 534 -11.27 7.35 -45.41
N ILE A 535 -10.50 7.66 -46.46
CA ILE A 535 -9.07 7.99 -46.34
C ILE A 535 -8.88 9.30 -45.56
N LEU A 536 -9.73 10.29 -45.79
CA LEU A 536 -9.68 11.55 -45.06
C LEU A 536 -9.89 11.35 -43.55
N TYR A 537 -10.82 10.50 -43.13
CA TYR A 537 -11.01 10.18 -41.70
C TYR A 537 -9.77 9.54 -41.09
N ALA A 538 -9.16 8.58 -41.80
CA ALA A 538 -7.91 7.96 -41.36
C ALA A 538 -6.76 8.98 -41.25
N TYR A 539 -6.67 9.91 -42.21
CA TYR A 539 -5.69 11.00 -42.18
C TYR A 539 -5.89 11.92 -40.96
N GLN A 540 -7.12 12.36 -40.70
CA GLN A 540 -7.46 13.21 -39.54
C GLN A 540 -7.15 12.52 -38.21
N LEU A 541 -7.44 11.22 -38.10
CA LEU A 541 -7.07 10.43 -36.92
C LEU A 541 -5.56 10.31 -36.77
N SER A 542 -4.83 10.09 -37.88
CA SER A 542 -3.37 9.96 -37.85
C SER A 542 -2.67 11.23 -37.37
N THR A 543 -3.15 12.41 -37.76
CA THR A 543 -2.57 13.69 -37.32
C THR A 543 -2.87 13.95 -35.84
N ALA A 544 -4.07 13.60 -35.36
CA ALA A 544 -4.40 13.66 -33.94
C ALA A 544 -3.52 12.72 -33.09
N LEU A 545 -3.32 11.47 -33.53
CA LEU A 545 -2.46 10.52 -32.83
C LEU A 545 -0.99 10.94 -32.85
N ALA A 546 -0.50 11.49 -33.97
CA ALA A 546 0.84 12.05 -34.08
C ALA A 546 1.03 13.26 -33.14
N TYR A 547 0.00 14.09 -32.98
CA TYR A 547 0.01 15.18 -32.01
C TYR A 547 0.12 14.65 -30.57
N LEU A 548 -0.70 13.65 -30.19
CA LEU A 548 -0.62 13.04 -28.85
C LEU A 548 0.75 12.39 -28.60
N GLU A 549 1.31 11.70 -29.59
CA GLU A 549 2.67 11.14 -29.53
C GLU A 549 3.72 12.24 -29.32
N SER A 550 3.61 13.37 -30.02
CA SER A 550 4.52 14.52 -29.85
C SER A 550 4.46 15.12 -28.44
N LYS A 551 3.32 14.97 -27.76
CA LYS A 551 3.10 15.36 -26.36
C LYS A 551 3.41 14.24 -25.36
N ARG A 552 3.90 13.08 -25.85
CA ARG A 552 4.19 11.86 -25.06
C ARG A 552 2.97 11.37 -24.26
N PHE A 553 1.78 11.52 -24.83
CA PHE A 553 0.54 11.07 -24.21
C PHE A 553 0.04 9.78 -24.86
N VAL A 554 -0.25 8.77 -24.04
CA VAL A 554 -0.82 7.49 -24.47
C VAL A 554 -2.33 7.52 -24.24
N HIS A 555 -3.13 7.27 -25.27
CA HIS A 555 -4.59 7.47 -25.25
C HIS A 555 -5.40 6.48 -24.37
N ARG A 556 -4.80 5.38 -23.92
CA ARG A 556 -5.48 4.16 -23.45
C ARG A 556 -6.54 4.33 -22.38
#